data_AF-A0A960SN97-F1
#
_entry.id   AF-A0A960SN97-F1
#
_cell.length_a   1.000
_cell.length_b   1.000
_cell.length_c   1.000
_cell.angle_alpha   90.00
_cell.angle_beta   90.00
_cell.angle_gamma   90.00
#
_symmetry.space_group_name_H-M   'P 1'
#
loop_
_entity.id
_entity.type
_entity.pdbx_description
1 polymer ?
#
loop_
_entity_poly.entity_id
_entity_poly.type
_entity_poly.pdbx_seq_one_letter_code
_entity_poly.pdbx_strand_id
1 'polypeptide(L)'
;MNWAQHYDPLGNALLSTLVAALPVVVLLTSIAFLRIRIHLAALMGLAVALGIAVFVYRMPVITAGATTLYGAAFGVFPIGWIILNIIFLYQLTVERGHFATLRDSLAKIAPDPRVQVILIAFSFGAFIEGMAGFGTPVAITGAILIQLGFKPLHASGLALIANTAPVAFGSLGIPITTMAQVTGLDAKEISMMVGRQLPFFSLIVPFWVVFAFAGWRGMRGVWPAALTAGAAFAIPQFLISNFHGPWLVDILSGGCSIGALVLLSCFWRPKADWAPPAESHAKGAESPAPAPDRSASPPGESGPLVPPRKQLLQAWLPWGILTAFILCWGLRDVKGALDHLGAPKVAVPYLHHVVQRMPPVAPPDAAPEAAEFKLNVFSATGTGILLAALVAGAV
;
A
#
# COMPACT_ATOMS: atom_id res chain seq x y z
N MET A 1 20.61 32.57 -7.95
CA MET A 1 20.59 33.07 -6.56
C MET A 1 20.00 31.96 -5.71
N ASN A 2 20.66 31.59 -4.63
CA ASN A 2 20.18 30.54 -3.74
C ASN A 2 19.13 31.15 -2.78
N TRP A 3 18.09 30.38 -2.47
CA TRP A 3 17.10 30.71 -1.47
C TRP A 3 17.45 29.99 -0.17
N ALA A 4 17.79 30.77 0.85
CA ALA A 4 18.10 30.26 2.18
C ALA A 4 16.80 29.93 2.93
N GLN A 5 16.67 28.69 3.37
CA GLN A 5 15.48 28.23 4.08
C GLN A 5 15.46 28.79 5.50
N HIS A 6 14.46 29.63 5.80
CA HIS A 6 14.21 30.14 7.14
C HIS A 6 13.18 29.25 7.86
N TYR A 7 13.57 28.58 8.95
CA TYR A 7 12.67 27.65 9.66
C TYR A 7 11.65 28.34 10.58
N ASP A 8 11.90 29.58 11.00
CA ASP A 8 11.01 30.34 11.90
C ASP A 8 10.54 31.69 11.28
N PRO A 9 9.88 31.69 10.11
CA PRO A 9 9.54 32.92 9.38
C PRO A 9 8.68 33.92 10.15
N LEU A 10 8.03 33.50 11.23
CA LEU A 10 7.18 34.36 12.08
C LEU A 10 7.86 34.80 13.38
N GLY A 11 9.12 34.43 13.62
CA GLY A 11 9.86 34.74 14.86
C GLY A 11 9.27 34.08 16.11
N ASN A 12 8.46 33.04 15.92
CA ASN A 12 7.89 32.22 16.99
C ASN A 12 7.73 30.80 16.46
N ALA A 13 8.54 29.88 17.00
CA ALA A 13 8.58 28.48 16.59
C ALA A 13 7.18 27.82 16.59
N LEU A 14 6.32 28.14 17.56
CA LEU A 14 4.97 27.57 17.63
C LEU A 14 4.08 28.10 16.49
N LEU A 15 4.11 29.41 16.22
CA LEU A 15 3.33 30.00 15.13
C LEU A 15 3.84 29.51 13.76
N SER A 16 5.15 29.49 13.56
CA SER A 16 5.78 28.98 12.35
C SER A 16 5.42 27.51 12.10
N THR A 17 5.41 26.68 13.15
CA THR A 17 4.99 25.28 13.07
C THR A 17 3.49 25.14 12.75
N LEU A 18 2.63 25.93 13.40
CA LEU A 18 1.18 25.90 13.14
C LEU A 18 0.87 26.30 11.70
N VAL A 19 1.54 27.32 11.17
CA VAL A 19 1.39 27.74 9.78
C VAL A 19 1.92 26.66 8.83
N ALA A 20 3.09 26.09 9.09
CA ALA A 20 3.64 25.00 8.28
C ALA A 20 2.75 23.75 8.26
N ALA A 21 1.94 23.52 9.30
CA ALA A 21 1.00 22.40 9.39
C ALA A 21 -0.32 22.62 8.62
N LEU A 22 -0.65 23.86 8.23
CA LEU A 22 -1.92 24.19 7.57
C LEU A 22 -2.23 23.35 6.32
N PRO A 23 -1.29 23.05 5.40
CA PRO A 23 -1.59 22.22 4.24
C PRO A 23 -2.11 20.83 4.62
N VAL A 24 -1.52 20.23 5.65
CA VAL A 24 -1.92 18.92 6.18
C VAL A 24 -3.27 19.03 6.88
N VAL A 25 -3.47 20.05 7.72
CA VAL A 25 -4.75 20.29 8.41
C VAL A 25 -5.88 20.48 7.40
N VAL A 26 -5.67 21.29 6.36
CA VAL A 26 -6.67 21.54 5.30
C VAL A 26 -6.96 20.25 4.53
N LEU A 27 -5.93 19.50 4.14
CA LEU A 27 -6.09 18.21 3.46
C LEU A 27 -6.92 17.23 4.31
N LEU A 28 -6.49 16.99 5.55
CA LEU A 28 -7.15 16.04 6.46
C LEU A 28 -8.57 16.48 6.82
N THR A 29 -8.79 17.78 7.07
CA THR A 29 -10.11 18.31 7.42
C THR A 29 -11.08 18.20 6.25
N SER A 30 -10.59 18.49 5.05
CA SER A 30 -11.39 18.39 3.82
C SER A 30 -11.86 16.97 3.55
N ILE A 31 -11.03 15.97 3.84
CA ILE A 31 -11.37 14.55 3.64
C ILE A 31 -12.23 14.03 4.79
N ALA A 32 -11.77 14.19 6.05
CA ALA A 32 -12.38 13.55 7.21
C ALA A 32 -13.71 14.20 7.64
N PHE A 33 -13.79 15.53 7.63
CA PHE A 33 -14.95 16.27 8.13
C PHE A 33 -15.83 16.81 7.00
N LEU A 34 -15.24 17.45 5.99
CA LEU A 34 -16.00 18.06 4.90
C LEU A 34 -16.40 17.07 3.80
N ARG A 35 -15.83 15.85 3.81
CA ARG A 35 -16.08 14.78 2.83
C ARG A 35 -15.94 15.24 1.38
N ILE A 36 -15.00 16.15 1.14
CA ILE A 36 -14.68 16.67 -0.19
C ILE A 36 -13.95 15.58 -0.98
N ARG A 37 -14.15 15.56 -2.30
CA ARG A 37 -13.47 14.61 -3.20
C ARG A 37 -11.95 14.71 -3.03
N ILE A 38 -11.27 13.56 -2.92
CA ILE A 38 -9.84 13.47 -2.56
C ILE A 38 -8.95 14.35 -3.46
N HIS A 39 -9.20 14.37 -4.78
CA HIS A 39 -8.42 15.19 -5.71
C HIS A 39 -8.59 16.70 -5.46
N LEU A 40 -9.79 17.15 -5.09
CA LEU A 40 -10.03 18.56 -4.71
C LEU A 40 -9.38 18.88 -3.37
N ALA A 41 -9.44 17.97 -2.40
CA ALA A 41 -8.76 18.13 -1.12
C ALA A 41 -7.23 18.25 -1.29
N ALA A 42 -6.64 17.44 -2.17
CA ALA A 42 -5.23 17.53 -2.53
C ALA A 42 -4.88 18.88 -3.19
N LEU A 43 -5.71 19.37 -4.11
CA LEU A 43 -5.52 20.68 -4.74
C LEU A 43 -5.63 21.84 -3.74
N MET A 44 -6.55 21.77 -2.78
CA MET A 44 -6.64 22.76 -1.70
C MET A 44 -5.40 22.73 -0.80
N GLY A 45 -4.93 21.54 -0.40
CA GLY A 45 -3.69 21.39 0.35
C GLY A 45 -2.48 21.96 -0.40
N LEU A 46 -2.38 21.69 -1.70
CA LEU A 46 -1.34 22.24 -2.57
C LEU A 46 -1.41 23.77 -2.66
N ALA A 47 -2.62 24.33 -2.84
CA ALA A 47 -2.81 25.77 -2.91
C ALA A 47 -2.36 26.46 -1.61
N VAL A 48 -2.70 25.87 -0.46
CA VAL A 48 -2.27 26.37 0.87
C VAL A 48 -0.76 26.24 1.03
N ALA A 49 -0.15 25.11 0.64
CA ALA A 49 1.30 24.92 0.68
C ALA A 49 2.04 25.95 -0.19
N LEU A 50 1.56 26.18 -1.41
CA LEU A 50 2.13 27.15 -2.33
C LEU A 50 2.00 28.58 -1.80
N GLY A 51 0.83 28.92 -1.25
CA GLY A 51 0.60 30.23 -0.63
C GLY A 51 1.55 30.47 0.55
N ILE A 52 1.73 29.48 1.43
CA ILE A 52 2.65 29.58 2.57
C ILE A 52 4.09 29.71 2.11
N ALA A 53 4.51 28.91 1.12
CA ALA A 53 5.87 28.97 0.58
C ALA A 53 6.20 30.37 0.02
N VAL A 54 5.27 30.97 -0.74
CA VAL A 54 5.48 32.28 -1.36
C VAL A 54 5.35 33.43 -0.36
N PHE A 55 4.28 33.46 0.45
CA PHE A 55 3.95 34.62 1.27
C PHE A 55 4.61 34.61 2.64
N VAL A 56 4.73 33.44 3.28
CA VAL A 56 5.28 33.31 4.64
C VAL A 56 6.78 33.05 4.58
N TYR A 57 7.20 32.04 3.81
CA TYR A 57 8.60 31.67 3.69
C TYR A 57 9.37 32.50 2.64
N ARG A 58 8.68 33.38 1.91
CA ARG A 58 9.27 34.28 0.92
C ARG A 58 10.09 33.54 -0.16
N MET A 59 9.66 32.33 -0.50
CA MET A 59 10.25 31.55 -1.59
C MET A 59 9.92 32.22 -2.94
N PRO A 60 10.88 32.36 -3.86
CA PRO A 60 10.61 32.90 -5.19
C PRO A 60 9.50 32.12 -5.90
N VAL A 61 8.52 32.82 -6.49
CA VAL A 61 7.33 32.21 -7.10
C VAL A 61 7.70 31.17 -8.17
N ILE A 62 8.72 31.44 -8.97
CA ILE A 62 9.20 30.54 -10.03
C ILE A 62 9.74 29.25 -9.41
N THR A 63 10.53 29.34 -8.33
CA THR A 63 11.08 28.18 -7.63
C THR A 63 9.98 27.38 -6.95
N ALA A 64 8.99 28.04 -6.32
CA ALA A 64 7.85 27.37 -5.71
C ALA A 64 6.98 26.63 -6.74
N GLY A 65 6.77 27.23 -7.91
CA GLY A 65 6.12 26.59 -9.06
C GLY A 65 6.93 25.41 -9.60
N ALA A 66 8.25 25.54 -9.70
CA ALA A 66 9.14 24.46 -10.11
C ALA A 66 9.11 23.27 -9.13
N THR A 67 9.10 23.51 -7.82
CA THR A 67 8.91 22.47 -6.79
C THR A 67 7.56 21.76 -6.94
N THR A 68 6.51 22.52 -7.25
CA THR A 68 5.17 21.95 -7.48
C THR A 68 5.16 21.02 -8.69
N LEU A 69 5.73 21.45 -9.81
CA LEU A 69 5.84 20.62 -11.02
C LEU A 69 6.74 19.40 -10.82
N TYR A 70 7.83 19.55 -10.05
CA TYR A 70 8.70 18.45 -9.70
C TYR A 70 7.96 17.39 -8.86
N GLY A 71 7.19 17.80 -7.86
CA GLY A 71 6.33 16.91 -7.09
C GLY A 71 5.25 16.22 -7.95
N ALA A 72 4.63 16.96 -8.88
CA ALA A 72 3.67 16.40 -9.83
C ALA A 72 4.32 15.36 -10.75
N ALA A 73 5.53 15.63 -11.26
CA ALA A 73 6.29 14.68 -12.07
C ALA A 73 6.62 13.41 -11.28
N PHE A 74 7.02 13.54 -10.00
CA PHE A 74 7.26 12.40 -9.10
C PHE A 74 5.99 11.56 -8.85
N GLY A 75 4.83 12.22 -8.77
CA GLY A 75 3.53 11.56 -8.70
C GLY A 75 3.17 10.78 -9.96
N VAL A 76 3.45 11.33 -11.15
CA VAL A 76 3.24 10.62 -12.42
C VAL A 76 4.22 9.46 -12.58
N PHE A 77 5.49 9.69 -12.28
CA PHE A 77 6.55 8.68 -12.33
C PHE A 77 7.51 8.87 -11.15
N PRO A 78 7.73 7.85 -10.31
CA PRO A 78 7.39 6.43 -10.55
C PRO A 78 6.00 5.99 -10.03
N ILE A 79 5.29 6.81 -9.24
CA ILE A 79 4.10 6.36 -8.50
C ILE A 79 2.96 5.95 -9.45
N GLY A 80 2.56 6.83 -10.37
CA GLY A 80 1.54 6.52 -11.37
C GLY A 80 1.90 5.32 -12.26
N TRP A 81 3.18 5.14 -12.56
CA TRP A 81 3.70 3.98 -13.30
C TRP A 81 3.52 2.65 -12.55
N ILE A 82 3.62 2.64 -11.23
CA ILE A 82 3.33 1.46 -10.40
C ILE A 82 1.83 1.13 -10.47
N ILE A 83 0.98 2.14 -10.20
CA ILE A 83 -0.49 1.97 -10.12
C ILE A 83 -1.06 1.51 -11.48
N LEU A 84 -0.63 2.11 -12.59
CA LEU A 84 -1.08 1.72 -13.92
C LEU A 84 -0.83 0.23 -14.20
N ASN A 85 0.39 -0.24 -13.94
CA ASN A 85 0.80 -1.60 -14.28
C ASN A 85 0.22 -2.65 -13.33
N ILE A 86 0.01 -2.33 -12.04
CA ILE A 86 -0.65 -3.26 -11.13
C ILE A 86 -2.16 -3.38 -11.43
N ILE A 87 -2.82 -2.28 -11.80
CA ILE A 87 -4.22 -2.34 -12.26
C ILE A 87 -4.32 -3.16 -13.54
N PHE A 88 -3.37 -3.00 -14.47
CA PHE A 88 -3.30 -3.82 -15.67
C PHE A 88 -3.18 -5.33 -15.33
N LEU A 89 -2.26 -5.72 -14.45
CA LEU A 89 -2.16 -7.10 -13.97
C LEU A 89 -3.47 -7.58 -13.32
N TYR A 90 -4.06 -6.76 -12.47
CA TYR A 90 -5.32 -7.09 -11.82
C TYR A 90 -6.42 -7.37 -12.85
N GLN A 91 -6.65 -6.45 -13.80
CA GLN A 91 -7.66 -6.63 -14.86
C GLN A 91 -7.41 -7.90 -15.68
N LEU A 92 -6.15 -8.18 -16.03
CA LEU A 92 -5.77 -9.39 -16.74
C LEU A 92 -6.14 -10.66 -15.95
N THR A 93 -5.88 -10.69 -14.64
CA THR A 93 -6.26 -11.85 -13.78
C THR A 93 -7.77 -12.00 -13.60
N VAL A 94 -8.51 -10.90 -13.65
CA VAL A 94 -9.98 -10.89 -13.59
C VAL A 94 -10.56 -11.44 -14.88
N GLU A 95 -10.12 -10.94 -16.04
CA GLU A 95 -10.60 -11.39 -17.36
C GLU A 95 -10.28 -12.88 -17.63
N ARG A 96 -9.10 -13.35 -17.22
CA ARG A 96 -8.71 -14.78 -17.31
C ARG A 96 -9.47 -15.70 -16.35
N GLY A 97 -10.24 -15.16 -15.40
CA GLY A 97 -10.96 -15.92 -14.38
C GLY A 97 -10.08 -16.50 -13.26
N HIS A 98 -8.76 -16.28 -13.29
CA HIS A 98 -7.83 -16.71 -12.24
C HIS A 98 -8.16 -16.07 -10.89
N PHE A 99 -8.65 -14.84 -10.91
CA PHE A 99 -9.07 -14.14 -9.71
C PHE A 99 -10.24 -14.84 -8.99
N ALA A 100 -11.21 -15.39 -9.73
CA ALA A 100 -12.33 -16.14 -9.15
C ALA A 100 -11.82 -17.42 -8.47
N THR A 101 -10.90 -18.15 -9.13
CA THR A 101 -10.28 -19.35 -8.56
C THR A 101 -9.43 -19.03 -7.32
N LEU A 102 -8.72 -17.89 -7.30
CA LEU A 102 -7.95 -17.43 -6.14
C LEU A 102 -8.87 -17.11 -4.96
N ARG A 103 -9.95 -16.37 -5.21
CA ARG A 103 -10.99 -16.10 -4.21
C ARG A 103 -11.55 -17.40 -3.64
N ASP A 104 -11.94 -18.34 -4.49
CA ASP A 104 -12.52 -19.60 -4.07
C ASP A 104 -11.51 -20.46 -3.30
N SER A 105 -10.22 -20.38 -3.64
CA SER A 105 -9.13 -20.98 -2.85
C SER A 105 -9.05 -20.37 -1.46
N LEU A 106 -9.05 -19.04 -1.33
CA LEU A 106 -8.97 -18.35 -0.04
C LEU A 106 -10.18 -18.65 0.84
N ALA A 107 -11.38 -18.70 0.25
CA ALA A 107 -12.61 -19.06 0.94
C ALA A 107 -12.63 -20.51 1.44
N LYS A 108 -11.98 -21.44 0.72
CA LYS A 108 -11.86 -22.84 1.14
C LYS A 108 -10.84 -23.05 2.26
N ILE A 109 -9.75 -22.29 2.26
CA ILE A 109 -8.72 -22.32 3.32
C ILE A 109 -9.33 -21.88 4.65
N ALA A 110 -10.11 -20.80 4.62
CA ALA A 110 -10.79 -20.26 5.79
C ALA A 110 -12.32 -20.28 5.56
N PRO A 111 -13.04 -21.34 5.95
CA PRO A 111 -14.50 -21.38 5.78
C PRO A 111 -15.24 -20.42 6.73
N ASP A 112 -14.62 -20.03 7.85
CA ASP A 112 -15.21 -19.08 8.79
C ASP A 112 -15.00 -17.63 8.31
N PRO A 113 -16.08 -16.82 8.13
CA PRO A 113 -15.97 -15.45 7.66
C PRO A 113 -15.04 -14.57 8.50
N ARG A 114 -14.91 -14.82 9.80
CA ARG A 114 -14.00 -14.06 10.68
C ARG A 114 -12.54 -14.31 10.31
N VAL A 115 -12.19 -15.57 10.04
CA VAL A 115 -10.84 -15.95 9.61
C VAL A 115 -10.59 -15.48 8.17
N GLN A 116 -11.62 -15.49 7.30
CA GLN A 116 -11.52 -14.93 5.94
C GLN A 116 -11.13 -13.45 5.95
N VAL A 117 -11.74 -12.64 6.82
CA VAL A 117 -11.38 -11.22 6.89
C VAL A 117 -9.92 -11.04 7.30
N ILE A 118 -9.41 -11.83 8.25
CA ILE A 118 -7.98 -11.77 8.61
C ILE A 118 -7.11 -12.16 7.42
N LEU A 119 -7.40 -13.32 6.81
CA LEU A 119 -6.59 -13.85 5.71
C LEU A 119 -6.56 -12.91 4.51
N ILE A 120 -7.71 -12.32 4.15
CA ILE A 120 -7.87 -11.50 2.96
C ILE A 120 -7.50 -10.04 3.23
N ALA A 121 -8.17 -9.39 4.18
CA ALA A 121 -8.01 -7.95 4.41
C ALA A 121 -6.65 -7.62 5.02
N PHE A 122 -6.17 -8.44 5.96
CA PHE A 122 -4.93 -8.20 6.67
C PHE A 122 -3.74 -8.90 6.00
N SER A 123 -3.70 -10.23 5.97
CA SER A 123 -2.49 -10.96 5.55
C SER A 123 -2.22 -10.82 4.04
N PHE A 124 -3.22 -11.11 3.20
CA PHE A 124 -3.12 -10.91 1.75
C PHE A 124 -3.05 -9.43 1.38
N GLY A 125 -3.83 -8.57 2.04
CA GLY A 125 -3.75 -7.12 1.86
C GLY A 125 -2.34 -6.59 2.09
N ALA A 126 -1.71 -6.91 3.23
CA ALA A 126 -0.35 -6.48 3.53
C ALA A 126 0.69 -7.02 2.53
N PHE A 127 0.51 -8.26 2.07
CA PHE A 127 1.36 -8.81 1.01
C PHE A 127 1.29 -7.98 -0.28
N ILE A 128 0.08 -7.59 -0.71
CA ILE A 128 -0.10 -6.70 -1.87
C ILE A 128 0.41 -5.27 -1.57
N GLU A 129 0.28 -4.76 -0.35
CA GLU A 129 0.77 -3.43 0.06
C GLU A 129 2.28 -3.33 -0.14
N GLY A 130 3.02 -4.36 0.30
CA GLY A 130 4.47 -4.41 0.08
C GLY A 130 4.89 -4.38 -1.38
N MET A 131 4.08 -4.95 -2.28
CA MET A 131 4.36 -5.00 -3.71
C MET A 131 3.94 -3.74 -4.47
N ALA A 132 2.70 -3.30 -4.26
CA ALA A 132 2.06 -2.25 -5.05
C ALA A 132 1.90 -0.95 -4.27
N GLY A 133 1.44 -1.06 -3.02
CA GLY A 133 1.08 0.04 -2.13
C GLY A 133 0.04 1.01 -2.71
N PHE A 134 0.04 2.25 -2.22
CA PHE A 134 -0.81 3.36 -2.68
C PHE A 134 -2.32 3.06 -2.68
N GLY A 135 -2.79 2.24 -1.74
CA GLY A 135 -4.21 1.90 -1.60
C GLY A 135 -4.73 0.83 -2.56
N THR A 136 -3.88 0.32 -3.46
CA THR A 136 -4.18 -0.85 -4.31
C THR A 136 -4.69 -2.05 -3.50
N PRO A 137 -4.10 -2.39 -2.34
CA PRO A 137 -4.55 -3.55 -1.56
C PRO A 137 -5.95 -3.38 -1.00
N VAL A 138 -6.30 -2.17 -0.55
CA VAL A 138 -7.64 -1.87 -0.03
C VAL A 138 -8.69 -2.08 -1.11
N ALA A 139 -8.41 -1.63 -2.34
CA ALA A 139 -9.30 -1.84 -3.48
C ALA A 139 -9.50 -3.34 -3.80
N ILE A 140 -8.40 -4.10 -3.88
CA ILE A 140 -8.43 -5.52 -4.21
C ILE A 140 -9.11 -6.33 -3.10
N THR A 141 -8.66 -6.20 -1.86
CA THR A 141 -9.21 -6.95 -0.72
C THR A 141 -10.67 -6.59 -0.44
N GLY A 142 -11.03 -5.31 -0.56
CA GLY A 142 -12.42 -4.87 -0.49
C GLY A 142 -13.29 -5.53 -1.56
N ALA A 143 -12.84 -5.56 -2.82
CA ALA A 143 -13.56 -6.23 -3.90
C ALA A 143 -13.71 -7.75 -3.67
N ILE A 144 -12.70 -8.42 -3.11
CA ILE A 144 -12.77 -9.85 -2.76
C ILE A 144 -13.82 -10.08 -1.68
N LEU A 145 -13.79 -9.29 -0.60
CA LEU A 145 -14.76 -9.41 0.49
C LEU A 145 -16.20 -9.18 0.01
N ILE A 146 -16.43 -8.19 -0.86
CA ILE A 146 -17.75 -7.94 -1.47
C ILE A 146 -18.25 -9.17 -2.22
N GLN A 147 -17.38 -9.79 -3.03
CA GLN A 147 -17.72 -10.99 -3.79
C GLN A 147 -17.96 -12.22 -2.91
N LEU A 148 -17.37 -12.27 -1.71
CA LEU A 148 -17.65 -13.29 -0.70
C LEU A 148 -18.95 -13.04 0.09
N GLY A 149 -19.71 -12.00 -0.29
CA GLY A 149 -21.03 -11.70 0.26
C GLY A 149 -21.04 -10.67 1.40
N PHE A 150 -19.91 -10.02 1.69
CA PHE A 150 -19.86 -8.91 2.64
C PHE A 150 -20.50 -7.67 2.03
N LYS A 151 -21.22 -6.89 2.83
CA LYS A 151 -21.77 -5.61 2.37
C LYS A 151 -20.65 -4.66 1.92
N PRO A 152 -20.80 -3.91 0.80
CA PRO A 152 -19.77 -3.02 0.26
C PRO A 152 -19.13 -2.07 1.28
N LEU A 153 -19.96 -1.36 2.05
CA LEU A 153 -19.46 -0.40 3.04
C LEU A 153 -18.64 -1.08 4.16
N HIS A 154 -19.09 -2.25 4.63
CA HIS A 154 -18.37 -3.03 5.64
C HIS A 154 -17.06 -3.60 5.09
N ALA A 155 -17.09 -4.17 3.89
CA ALA A 155 -15.91 -4.70 3.23
C ALA A 155 -14.82 -3.63 3.04
N SER A 156 -15.20 -2.45 2.53
CA SER A 156 -14.29 -1.31 2.40
C SER A 156 -13.75 -0.85 3.77
N GLY A 157 -14.60 -0.76 4.79
CA GLY A 157 -14.17 -0.40 6.14
C GLY A 157 -13.17 -1.39 6.74
N LEU A 158 -13.44 -2.69 6.63
CA LEU A 158 -12.55 -3.74 7.13
C LEU A 158 -11.21 -3.76 6.39
N ALA A 159 -11.22 -3.58 5.07
CA ALA A 159 -10.01 -3.45 4.27
C ALA A 159 -9.18 -2.22 4.67
N LEU A 160 -9.82 -1.08 4.94
CA LEU A 160 -9.15 0.14 5.41
C LEU A 160 -8.52 -0.04 6.80
N ILE A 161 -9.25 -0.63 7.75
CA ILE A 161 -8.73 -0.91 9.10
C ILE A 161 -7.53 -1.85 9.00
N ALA A 162 -7.66 -2.93 8.24
CA ALA A 162 -6.61 -3.94 8.09
C ALA A 162 -5.33 -3.39 7.47
N ASN A 163 -5.45 -2.44 6.54
CA ASN A 163 -4.30 -1.85 5.85
C ASN A 163 -3.51 -0.85 6.71
N THR A 164 -3.93 -0.53 7.94
CA THR A 164 -3.28 0.51 8.78
C THR A 164 -1.81 0.21 9.12
N ALA A 165 -1.49 -1.07 9.37
CA ALA A 165 -0.16 -1.49 9.81
C ALA A 165 0.91 -1.59 8.70
N PRO A 166 0.62 -2.17 7.50
CA PRO A 166 1.64 -2.35 6.48
C PRO A 166 2.11 -1.04 5.81
N VAL A 167 1.24 -0.04 5.61
CA VAL A 167 1.48 1.12 4.71
C VAL A 167 2.87 1.75 4.77
N ALA A 168 3.49 1.81 5.95
CA ALA A 168 4.83 2.39 6.10
C ALA A 168 5.90 1.71 5.24
N PHE A 169 5.78 0.41 4.96
CA PHE A 169 6.71 -0.35 4.12
C PHE A 169 6.16 -0.67 2.72
N GLY A 170 5.03 -0.05 2.36
CA GLY A 170 4.38 -0.24 1.07
C GLY A 170 5.28 0.12 -0.12
N SER A 171 4.98 -0.50 -1.25
CA SER A 171 5.67 -0.29 -2.54
C SER A 171 7.20 -0.41 -2.42
N LEU A 172 7.69 -1.51 -1.85
CA LEU A 172 9.11 -1.72 -1.55
C LEU A 172 9.73 -0.63 -0.66
N GLY A 173 9.01 -0.15 0.35
CA GLY A 173 9.53 0.83 1.30
C GLY A 173 9.71 2.25 0.73
N ILE A 174 8.94 2.62 -0.30
CA ILE A 174 8.94 3.99 -0.84
C ILE A 174 8.68 5.05 0.24
N PRO A 175 7.74 4.89 1.18
CA PRO A 175 7.53 5.88 2.23
C PRO A 175 8.78 6.11 3.10
N ILE A 176 9.47 5.04 3.48
CA ILE A 176 10.73 5.11 4.26
C ILE A 176 11.84 5.78 3.44
N THR A 177 12.02 5.38 2.19
CA THR A 177 13.09 5.94 1.33
C THR A 177 12.83 7.40 0.96
N THR A 178 11.57 7.79 0.78
CA THR A 178 11.17 9.18 0.55
C THR A 178 11.43 10.01 1.80
N MET A 179 11.09 9.49 2.98
CA MET A 179 11.38 10.16 4.26
C MET A 179 12.88 10.33 4.48
N ALA A 180 13.69 9.31 4.15
CA ALA A 180 15.15 9.38 4.19
C ALA A 180 15.69 10.49 3.28
N GLN A 181 15.18 10.61 2.05
CA GLN A 181 15.58 11.67 1.11
C GLN A 181 15.24 13.07 1.62
N VAL A 182 14.04 13.26 2.19
CA VAL A 182 13.61 14.57 2.68
C VAL A 182 14.37 14.96 3.96
N THR A 183 14.61 14.02 4.87
CA THR A 183 15.27 14.31 6.15
C THR A 183 16.79 14.31 6.06
N GLY A 184 17.37 13.58 5.10
CA GLY A 184 18.80 13.29 5.04
C GLY A 184 19.27 12.21 6.02
N LEU A 185 18.34 11.55 6.71
CA LEU A 185 18.64 10.44 7.63
C LEU A 185 18.81 9.12 6.87
N ASP A 186 19.53 8.17 7.47
CA ASP A 186 19.71 6.85 6.86
C ASP A 186 18.39 6.07 6.77
N ALA A 187 18.10 5.51 5.59
CA ALA A 187 16.85 4.79 5.36
C ALA A 187 16.72 3.53 6.22
N LYS A 188 17.83 2.87 6.57
CA LYS A 188 17.82 1.71 7.45
C LYS A 188 17.54 2.13 8.89
N GLU A 189 18.07 3.26 9.34
CA GLU A 189 17.75 3.82 10.67
C GLU A 189 16.26 4.17 10.82
N ILE A 190 15.68 4.84 9.82
CA ILE A 190 14.23 5.10 9.81
C ILE A 190 13.45 3.78 9.81
N SER A 191 13.84 2.82 8.97
CA SER A 191 13.23 1.48 8.93
C SER A 191 13.29 0.77 10.28
N MET A 192 14.42 0.84 10.98
CA MET A 192 14.59 0.27 12.33
C MET A 192 13.61 0.90 13.31
N MET A 193 13.51 2.23 13.33
CA MET A 193 12.66 2.94 14.28
C MET A 193 11.18 2.62 14.05
N VAL A 194 10.72 2.74 12.80
CA VAL A 194 9.35 2.43 12.41
C VAL A 194 9.02 0.96 12.70
N GLY A 195 9.94 0.05 12.36
CA GLY A 195 9.79 -1.37 12.58
C GLY A 195 9.95 -1.83 14.04
N ARG A 196 10.28 -0.94 14.97
CA ARG A 196 10.17 -1.18 16.42
C ARG A 196 8.82 -0.74 16.98
N GLN A 197 8.15 0.20 16.33
CA GLN A 197 6.87 0.76 16.76
C GLN A 197 5.67 0.02 16.16
N LEU A 198 5.73 -0.26 14.85
CA LEU A 198 4.60 -0.87 14.13
C LEU A 198 4.25 -2.30 14.55
N PRO A 199 5.19 -3.20 14.94
CA PRO A 199 4.84 -4.58 15.30
C PRO A 199 3.76 -4.70 16.39
N PHE A 200 3.72 -3.75 17.33
CA PHE A 200 2.67 -3.70 18.35
C PHE A 200 1.28 -3.51 17.73
N PHE A 201 1.16 -2.57 16.78
CA PHE A 201 -0.08 -2.35 16.05
C PHE A 201 -0.40 -3.52 15.12
N SER A 202 0.59 -4.07 14.42
CA SER A 202 0.41 -5.23 13.54
C SER A 202 -0.11 -6.46 14.27
N LEU A 203 0.27 -6.65 15.54
CA LEU A 203 -0.26 -7.71 16.38
C LEU A 203 -1.73 -7.46 16.75
N ILE A 204 -2.12 -6.20 16.96
CA ILE A 204 -3.46 -5.78 17.39
C ILE A 204 -4.45 -5.73 16.23
N VAL A 205 -4.03 -5.34 15.02
CA VAL A 205 -4.92 -5.09 13.87
C VAL A 205 -5.80 -6.31 13.52
N PRO A 206 -5.31 -7.56 13.47
CA PRO A 206 -6.18 -8.72 13.25
C PRO A 206 -7.29 -8.86 14.30
N PHE A 207 -6.99 -8.52 15.56
CA PHE A 207 -8.00 -8.47 16.62
C PHE A 207 -8.96 -7.31 16.41
N TRP A 208 -8.48 -6.16 15.97
CA TRP A 208 -9.38 -5.04 15.76
C TRP A 208 -10.34 -5.29 14.58
N VAL A 209 -9.84 -5.85 13.49
CA VAL A 209 -10.61 -6.14 12.28
C VAL A 209 -11.72 -7.16 12.55
N VAL A 210 -11.43 -8.26 13.23
CA VAL A 210 -12.50 -9.23 13.57
C VAL A 210 -13.42 -8.70 14.67
N PHE A 211 -12.95 -7.85 15.58
CA PHE A 211 -13.83 -7.19 16.55
C PHE A 211 -14.82 -6.26 15.84
N ALA A 212 -14.36 -5.47 14.87
CA ALA A 212 -15.21 -4.59 14.07
C ALA A 212 -16.24 -5.38 13.24
N PHE A 213 -15.87 -6.57 12.75
CA PHE A 213 -16.75 -7.42 11.96
C PHE A 213 -17.76 -8.25 12.79
N ALA A 214 -17.28 -8.89 13.86
CA ALA A 214 -17.99 -9.97 14.57
C ALA A 214 -18.22 -9.70 16.06
N GLY A 215 -17.83 -8.51 16.54
CA GLY A 215 -17.92 -8.10 17.93
C GLY A 215 -16.99 -8.89 18.87
N TRP A 216 -17.12 -8.62 20.16
CA TRP A 216 -16.27 -9.22 21.19
C TRP A 216 -16.37 -10.74 21.30
N ARG A 217 -17.59 -11.29 21.19
CA ARG A 217 -17.82 -12.74 21.23
C ARG A 217 -17.23 -13.42 20.00
N GLY A 218 -17.41 -12.83 18.82
CA GLY A 218 -16.83 -13.31 17.57
C GLY A 218 -15.31 -13.35 17.63
N MET A 219 -14.68 -12.27 18.13
CA MET A 219 -13.24 -12.18 18.37
C MET A 219 -12.70 -13.29 19.26
N ARG A 220 -13.31 -13.47 20.44
CA ARG A 220 -12.90 -14.53 21.37
C ARG A 220 -13.09 -15.93 20.80
N GLY A 221 -13.93 -16.13 19.79
CA GLY A 221 -14.05 -17.42 19.09
C GLY A 221 -12.88 -17.72 18.15
N VAL A 222 -12.19 -16.69 17.64
CA VAL A 222 -11.11 -16.82 16.66
C VAL A 222 -9.79 -16.15 17.06
N TRP A 223 -9.63 -15.86 18.35
CA TRP A 223 -8.40 -15.28 18.88
C TRP A 223 -7.13 -16.06 18.50
N PRO A 224 -7.11 -17.41 18.35
CA PRO A 224 -5.91 -18.10 17.91
C PRO A 224 -5.52 -17.70 16.49
N ALA A 225 -6.49 -17.58 15.58
CA ALA A 225 -6.23 -17.12 14.22
C ALA A 225 -5.75 -15.67 14.18
N ALA A 226 -6.36 -14.77 14.95
CA ALA A 226 -5.92 -13.38 15.05
C ALA A 226 -4.50 -13.26 15.62
N LEU A 227 -4.19 -14.01 16.69
CA LEU A 227 -2.87 -14.03 17.30
C LEU A 227 -1.82 -14.59 16.34
N THR A 228 -2.13 -15.71 15.69
CA THR A 228 -1.21 -16.35 14.73
C THR A 228 -0.93 -15.43 13.56
N ALA A 229 -1.95 -14.81 12.96
CA ALA A 229 -1.77 -13.87 11.85
C ALA A 229 -0.95 -12.66 12.26
N GLY A 230 -1.29 -12.06 13.41
CA GLY A 230 -0.63 -10.86 13.93
C GLY A 230 0.82 -11.12 14.33
N ALA A 231 1.10 -12.21 15.03
CA ALA A 231 2.46 -12.56 15.44
C ALA A 231 3.33 -12.98 14.26
N ALA A 232 2.79 -13.78 13.32
CA ALA A 232 3.49 -14.19 12.11
C ALA A 232 3.69 -13.04 11.12
N PHE A 233 3.01 -11.90 11.31
CA PHE A 233 3.32 -10.66 10.61
C PHE A 233 4.32 -9.80 11.40
N ALA A 234 4.03 -9.52 12.67
CA ALA A 234 4.79 -8.60 13.51
C ALA A 234 6.25 -9.04 13.77
N ILE A 235 6.49 -10.34 13.94
CA ILE A 235 7.85 -10.84 14.20
C ILE A 235 8.73 -10.70 12.95
N PRO A 236 8.35 -11.23 11.76
CA PRO A 236 9.12 -10.97 10.54
C PRO A 236 9.22 -9.48 10.23
N GLN A 237 8.16 -8.70 10.48
CA GLN A 237 8.18 -7.26 10.25
C GLN A 237 9.31 -6.60 11.03
N PHE A 238 9.41 -6.89 12.33
CA PHE A 238 10.49 -6.42 13.19
C PHE A 238 11.86 -6.89 12.71
N LEU A 239 12.02 -8.19 12.41
CA LEU A 239 13.32 -8.75 12.04
C LEU A 239 13.82 -8.15 10.72
N ILE A 240 12.97 -8.11 9.69
CA ILE A 240 13.36 -7.65 8.36
C ILE A 240 13.65 -6.15 8.38
N SER A 241 12.80 -5.36 9.04
CA SER A 241 12.99 -3.91 9.12
C SER A 241 14.27 -3.53 9.85
N ASN A 242 14.71 -4.35 10.82
CA ASN A 242 15.91 -4.10 11.62
C ASN A 242 17.19 -4.60 10.94
N PHE A 243 17.16 -5.79 10.34
CA PHE A 243 18.37 -6.42 9.82
C PHE A 243 18.60 -6.18 8.32
N HIS A 244 17.53 -6.17 7.53
CA HIS A 244 17.61 -6.03 6.06
C HIS A 244 17.31 -4.60 5.60
N GLY A 245 16.22 -4.00 6.10
CA GLY A 245 15.74 -2.67 5.71
C GLY A 245 14.31 -2.70 5.15
N PRO A 246 13.82 -1.58 4.60
CA PRO A 246 12.38 -1.37 4.40
C PRO A 246 11.76 -2.10 3.20
N TRP A 247 12.58 -2.60 2.26
CA TRP A 247 12.08 -3.05 0.95
C TRP A 247 11.22 -4.31 0.96
N LEU A 248 11.52 -5.27 1.86
CA LEU A 248 10.90 -6.60 1.84
C LEU A 248 9.95 -6.85 3.00
N VAL A 249 9.77 -5.85 3.86
CA VAL A 249 9.13 -6.01 5.16
C VAL A 249 7.72 -6.57 5.01
N ASP A 250 6.84 -5.88 4.29
CA ASP A 250 5.44 -6.30 4.17
C ASP A 250 5.23 -7.54 3.28
N ILE A 251 6.03 -7.70 2.22
CA ILE A 251 5.92 -8.86 1.33
C ILE A 251 6.21 -10.15 2.11
N LEU A 252 7.33 -10.19 2.84
CA LEU A 252 7.70 -11.38 3.59
C LEU A 252 6.83 -11.56 4.83
N SER A 253 6.49 -10.47 5.54
CA SER A 253 5.63 -10.55 6.74
C SER A 253 4.21 -10.97 6.40
N GLY A 254 3.64 -10.43 5.32
CA GLY A 254 2.35 -10.83 4.78
C GLY A 254 2.35 -12.30 4.34
N GLY A 255 3.39 -12.72 3.62
CA GLY A 255 3.59 -14.12 3.23
C GLY A 255 3.68 -15.08 4.43
N CYS A 256 4.47 -14.72 5.45
CA CYS A 256 4.55 -15.47 6.71
C CYS A 256 3.19 -15.54 7.43
N SER A 257 2.43 -14.45 7.44
CA SER A 257 1.09 -14.39 8.04
C SER A 257 0.10 -15.30 7.32
N ILE A 258 0.08 -15.28 5.98
CA ILE A 258 -0.73 -16.20 5.16
C ILE A 258 -0.34 -17.65 5.45
N GLY A 259 0.96 -17.96 5.38
CA GLY A 259 1.47 -19.31 5.63
C GLY A 259 1.11 -19.84 7.01
N ALA A 260 1.26 -19.02 8.05
CA ALA A 260 0.92 -19.38 9.42
C ALA A 260 -0.59 -19.62 9.60
N LEU A 261 -1.44 -18.81 8.98
CA LEU A 261 -2.90 -19.02 9.00
C LEU A 261 -3.32 -20.30 8.26
N VAL A 262 -2.72 -20.57 7.11
CA VAL A 262 -2.96 -21.82 6.36
C VAL A 262 -2.56 -23.02 7.21
N LEU A 263 -1.37 -23.00 7.82
CA LEU A 263 -0.90 -24.06 8.69
C LEU A 263 -1.80 -24.24 9.92
N LEU A 264 -2.22 -23.14 10.56
CA LEU A 264 -3.16 -23.21 11.68
C LEU A 264 -4.49 -23.87 11.26
N SER A 265 -5.01 -23.52 10.08
CA SER A 265 -6.29 -24.04 9.57
C SER A 265 -6.26 -25.54 9.29
N CYS A 266 -5.07 -26.15 9.15
CA CYS A 266 -4.90 -27.59 9.03
C CYS A 266 -5.18 -28.35 10.35
N PHE A 267 -4.95 -27.71 11.51
CA PHE A 267 -5.04 -28.37 12.82
C PHE A 267 -6.08 -27.75 13.75
N TRP A 268 -6.56 -26.55 13.43
CA TRP A 268 -7.51 -25.81 14.26
C TRP A 268 -8.64 -25.24 13.40
N ARG A 269 -9.87 -25.33 13.92
CA ARG A 269 -11.05 -24.69 13.34
C ARG A 269 -11.82 -23.94 14.44
N PRO A 270 -12.47 -22.80 14.11
CA PRO A 270 -13.33 -22.10 15.05
C PRO A 270 -14.47 -22.99 15.54
N LYS A 271 -14.86 -22.84 16.80
CA LYS A 271 -16.06 -23.51 17.34
C LYS A 271 -17.32 -22.95 16.66
N ALA A 272 -18.27 -23.84 16.37
CA ALA A 272 -19.48 -23.56 15.57
C ALA A 272 -20.53 -22.68 16.29
N ASP A 273 -20.24 -22.22 17.50
CA ASP A 273 -21.22 -21.54 18.38
C ASP A 273 -21.46 -20.05 18.01
N TRP A 274 -21.02 -19.62 16.83
CA TRP A 274 -21.14 -18.23 16.37
C TRP A 274 -21.92 -18.17 15.06
N ALA A 275 -23.10 -17.54 15.13
CA ALA A 275 -23.88 -17.21 13.95
C ALA A 275 -23.44 -15.84 13.40
N PRO A 276 -23.30 -15.69 12.06
CA PRO A 276 -22.99 -14.41 11.47
C PRO A 276 -24.10 -13.38 11.80
N PRO A 277 -23.74 -12.10 12.03
CA PRO A 277 -24.73 -11.05 12.26
C PRO A 277 -25.75 -11.02 11.10
N ALA A 278 -27.03 -10.83 11.40
CA ALA A 278 -28.09 -10.72 10.38
C ALA A 278 -27.83 -9.61 9.35
N GLU A 279 -26.90 -8.70 9.64
CA GLU A 279 -26.48 -7.57 8.82
C GLU A 279 -25.16 -7.79 8.07
N SER A 280 -24.42 -8.90 8.27
CA SER A 280 -23.09 -9.10 7.69
C SER A 280 -23.10 -9.67 6.28
N HIS A 281 -24.11 -10.48 5.95
CA HIS A 281 -24.34 -11.01 4.61
C HIS A 281 -25.46 -10.23 3.93
N ALA A 282 -25.30 -9.92 2.64
CA ALA A 282 -26.39 -9.36 1.86
C ALA A 282 -27.55 -10.37 1.82
N LYS A 283 -28.67 -10.07 2.50
CA LYS A 283 -29.94 -10.77 2.27
C LYS A 283 -30.40 -10.38 0.87
N GLY A 284 -30.35 -11.33 -0.07
CA GLY A 284 -30.74 -11.13 -1.46
C GLY A 284 -29.61 -10.56 -2.31
N ALA A 285 -28.87 -11.45 -2.98
CA ALA A 285 -28.03 -11.06 -4.10
C ALA A 285 -28.93 -10.77 -5.32
N GLU A 286 -29.65 -9.66 -5.30
CA GLU A 286 -29.91 -8.94 -6.55
C GLU A 286 -28.63 -8.15 -6.85
N SER A 287 -27.91 -8.67 -7.84
CA SER A 287 -26.66 -8.15 -8.37
C SER A 287 -26.75 -6.65 -8.73
N PRO A 288 -25.89 -5.77 -8.21
CA PRO A 288 -25.74 -4.44 -8.78
C PRO A 288 -24.56 -4.39 -9.76
N ALA A 289 -24.91 -4.18 -11.04
CA ALA A 289 -24.14 -3.72 -12.20
C ALA A 289 -23.19 -4.70 -12.92
N PRO A 290 -23.09 -4.61 -14.27
CA PRO A 290 -22.96 -5.78 -15.13
C PRO A 290 -21.50 -6.22 -15.29
N ALA A 291 -21.28 -7.53 -15.13
CA ALA A 291 -20.19 -8.20 -15.82
C ALA A 291 -20.44 -8.13 -17.34
N PRO A 292 -19.39 -8.04 -18.19
CA PRO A 292 -19.57 -8.19 -19.62
C PRO A 292 -20.25 -9.55 -19.90
N ASP A 293 -21.28 -9.44 -20.72
CA ASP A 293 -22.26 -10.45 -21.07
C ASP A 293 -21.66 -11.85 -21.27
N ARG A 294 -22.08 -12.82 -20.46
CA ARG A 294 -21.94 -14.25 -20.76
C ARG A 294 -23.32 -14.84 -20.89
N SER A 295 -23.88 -14.68 -22.08
CA SER A 295 -25.01 -15.46 -22.55
C SER A 295 -24.67 -16.96 -22.52
N ALA A 296 -25.56 -17.72 -21.85
CA ALA A 296 -25.79 -19.15 -21.96
C ALA A 296 -24.72 -20.11 -21.38
N SER A 297 -24.95 -20.54 -20.14
CA SER A 297 -24.81 -21.95 -19.77
C SER A 297 -25.99 -22.35 -18.86
N PRO A 298 -26.69 -23.47 -19.10
CA PRO A 298 -27.90 -23.83 -18.36
C PRO A 298 -27.60 -24.18 -16.89
N PRO A 299 -28.58 -24.04 -15.98
CA PRO A 299 -28.40 -24.43 -14.58
C PRO A 299 -28.54 -25.95 -14.44
N GLY A 300 -27.41 -26.66 -14.42
CA GLY A 300 -27.48 -28.12 -14.27
C GLY A 300 -26.21 -28.93 -14.47
N GLU A 301 -25.01 -28.42 -14.18
CA GLU A 301 -23.83 -29.29 -14.08
C GLU A 301 -22.95 -28.89 -12.90
N SER A 302 -23.04 -29.69 -11.84
CA SER A 302 -22.08 -29.74 -10.74
C SER A 302 -20.73 -30.22 -11.29
N GLY A 303 -19.93 -29.30 -11.82
CA GLY A 303 -18.51 -29.51 -12.06
C GLY A 303 -17.78 -29.84 -10.74
N PRO A 304 -16.62 -30.54 -10.79
CA PRO A 304 -15.99 -31.12 -9.60
C PRO A 304 -15.77 -30.08 -8.49
N LEU A 305 -16.24 -30.40 -7.29
CA LEU A 305 -16.27 -29.56 -6.08
C LEU A 305 -14.89 -29.08 -5.56
N VAL A 306 -13.80 -29.43 -6.25
CA VAL A 306 -12.44 -29.01 -5.96
C VAL A 306 -11.76 -28.63 -7.29
N PRO A 307 -11.34 -27.35 -7.49
CA PRO A 307 -10.50 -27.03 -8.62
C PRO A 307 -9.22 -27.88 -8.52
N PRO A 308 -8.82 -28.63 -9.56
CA PRO A 308 -7.60 -29.41 -9.58
C PRO A 308 -6.41 -28.60 -9.05
N ARG A 309 -5.45 -29.23 -8.36
CA ARG A 309 -4.22 -28.56 -7.85
C ARG A 309 -3.55 -27.66 -8.91
N LYS A 310 -3.65 -28.05 -10.19
CA LYS A 310 -3.21 -27.28 -11.36
C LYS A 310 -3.93 -25.93 -11.51
N GLN A 311 -5.25 -25.89 -11.35
CA GLN A 311 -6.03 -24.64 -11.39
C GLN A 311 -5.74 -23.74 -10.18
N LEU A 312 -5.49 -24.32 -9.01
CA LEU A 312 -5.08 -23.56 -7.83
C LEU A 312 -3.70 -22.91 -8.04
N LEU A 313 -2.74 -23.68 -8.54
CA LEU A 313 -1.41 -23.18 -8.90
C LEU A 313 -1.50 -22.09 -9.96
N GLN A 314 -2.32 -22.28 -11.01
CA GLN A 314 -2.56 -21.26 -12.04
C GLN A 314 -3.18 -19.97 -11.48
N ALA A 315 -4.05 -20.06 -10.47
CA ALA A 315 -4.65 -18.88 -9.84
C ALA A 315 -3.67 -18.06 -9.00
N TRP A 316 -2.71 -18.72 -8.35
CA TRP A 316 -1.65 -18.08 -7.57
C TRP A 316 -0.45 -17.66 -8.43
N LEU A 317 -0.30 -18.24 -9.62
CA LEU A 317 0.86 -18.03 -10.48
C LEU A 317 1.12 -16.56 -10.84
N PRO A 318 0.11 -15.74 -11.23
CA PRO A 318 0.34 -14.32 -11.51
C PRO A 318 0.94 -13.55 -10.34
N TRP A 319 0.49 -13.84 -9.12
CA TRP A 319 0.98 -13.21 -7.90
C TRP A 319 2.37 -13.72 -7.51
N GLY A 320 2.64 -15.01 -7.74
CA GLY A 320 3.99 -15.58 -7.59
C GLY A 320 4.99 -14.97 -8.57
N ILE A 321 4.62 -14.82 -9.85
CA ILE A 321 5.42 -14.16 -10.88
C ILE A 321 5.68 -12.70 -10.48
N LEU A 322 4.62 -11.97 -10.12
CA LEU A 322 4.73 -10.59 -9.63
C LEU A 322 5.73 -10.48 -8.48
N THR A 323 5.62 -11.36 -7.50
CA THR A 323 6.53 -11.38 -6.34
C THR A 323 7.97 -11.62 -6.79
N ALA A 324 8.22 -12.60 -7.65
CA ALA A 324 9.56 -12.91 -8.14
C ALA A 324 10.18 -11.73 -8.89
N PHE A 325 9.41 -11.07 -9.75
CA PHE A 325 9.85 -9.89 -10.49
C PHE A 325 10.14 -8.70 -9.57
N ILE A 326 9.26 -8.42 -8.61
CA ILE A 326 9.43 -7.33 -7.64
C ILE A 326 10.66 -7.56 -6.76
N LEU A 327 10.87 -8.80 -6.29
CA LEU A 327 12.07 -9.16 -5.54
C LEU A 327 13.33 -8.97 -6.40
N CYS A 328 13.29 -9.42 -7.66
CA CYS A 328 14.39 -9.24 -8.60
C CYS A 328 14.69 -7.76 -8.88
N TRP A 329 13.67 -6.94 -9.15
CA TRP A 329 13.80 -5.48 -9.37
C TRP A 329 14.26 -4.72 -8.12
N GLY A 330 13.98 -5.27 -6.93
CA GLY A 330 14.43 -4.72 -5.66
C GLY A 330 15.93 -4.95 -5.39
N LEU A 331 16.59 -5.88 -6.09
CA LEU A 331 18.02 -6.14 -5.91
C LEU A 331 18.86 -4.97 -6.41
N ARG A 332 19.85 -4.56 -5.61
CA ARG A 332 20.75 -3.44 -5.95
C ARG A 332 21.48 -3.67 -7.27
N ASP A 333 21.96 -4.89 -7.50
CA ASP A 333 22.71 -5.25 -8.70
C ASP A 333 21.84 -5.20 -9.95
N VAL A 334 20.60 -5.71 -9.87
CA VAL A 334 19.63 -5.64 -10.97
C VAL A 334 19.26 -4.19 -11.25
N LYS A 335 18.97 -3.41 -10.21
CA LYS A 335 18.65 -1.98 -10.36
C LYS A 335 19.81 -1.20 -10.98
N GLY A 336 21.04 -1.48 -10.56
CA GLY A 336 22.26 -0.89 -11.14
C GLY A 336 22.45 -1.26 -12.61
N ALA A 337 22.35 -2.54 -12.95
CA ALA A 337 22.43 -3.02 -14.32
C ALA A 337 21.36 -2.39 -15.24
N LEU A 338 20.13 -2.27 -14.76
CA LEU A 338 19.04 -1.62 -15.50
C LEU A 338 19.21 -0.10 -15.59
N ASP A 339 19.78 0.54 -14.56
CA ASP A 339 20.11 1.97 -14.59
C ASP A 339 21.19 2.26 -15.65
N HIS A 340 22.12 1.33 -15.92
CA HIS A 340 23.10 1.46 -17.00
C HIS A 340 22.47 1.46 -18.40
N LEU A 341 21.31 0.81 -18.57
CA LEU A 341 20.57 0.83 -19.83
C LEU A 341 19.87 2.18 -20.09
N GLY A 342 19.59 2.94 -19.04
CA GLY A 342 18.98 4.25 -19.15
C GLY A 342 18.34 4.73 -17.86
N ALA A 343 19.04 5.61 -17.14
CA ALA A 343 18.51 6.37 -16.02
C ALA A 343 18.97 7.83 -16.07
N PRO A 344 18.63 8.59 -17.13
CA PRO A 344 19.02 9.98 -17.24
C PRO A 344 18.49 10.78 -16.04
N LYS A 345 19.37 11.59 -15.46
CA LYS A 345 19.03 12.55 -14.43
C LYS A 345 18.86 13.92 -15.07
N VAL A 346 17.67 14.46 -14.98
CA VAL A 346 17.34 15.77 -15.53
C VAL A 346 17.32 16.76 -14.38
N ALA A 347 18.24 17.74 -14.40
CA ALA A 347 18.21 18.85 -13.45
C ALA A 347 16.89 19.61 -13.61
N VAL A 348 16.16 19.81 -12.51
CA VAL A 348 14.87 20.49 -12.53
C VAL A 348 15.11 21.99 -12.78
N PRO A 349 14.62 22.56 -13.90
CA PRO A 349 14.80 23.98 -14.17
C PRO A 349 14.26 24.84 -13.04
N TYR A 350 14.99 25.90 -12.69
CA TYR A 350 14.63 26.86 -11.63
C TYR A 350 14.53 26.31 -10.21
N LEU A 351 14.93 25.06 -9.97
CA LEU A 351 14.94 24.44 -8.64
C LEU A 351 16.29 23.80 -8.27
N HIS A 352 16.98 23.21 -9.25
CA HIS A 352 18.26 22.54 -9.03
C HIS A 352 19.31 23.50 -8.45
N HIS A 353 19.86 23.15 -7.28
CA HIS A 353 20.81 23.95 -6.51
C HIS A 353 20.31 25.35 -6.11
N VAL A 354 18.99 25.54 -6.02
CA VAL A 354 18.40 26.81 -5.58
C VAL A 354 18.14 26.83 -4.08
N VAL A 355 17.59 25.75 -3.52
CA VAL A 355 17.23 25.70 -2.10
C VAL A 355 18.45 25.39 -1.25
N GLN A 356 18.71 26.15 -0.20
CA GLN A 356 19.80 25.89 0.74
C GLN A 356 19.25 25.74 2.16
N ARG A 357 19.53 24.60 2.79
CA ARG A 357 19.22 24.37 4.21
C ARG A 357 20.16 25.20 5.08
N MET A 358 19.64 25.73 6.17
CA MET A 358 20.39 26.61 7.09
C MET A 358 20.60 25.94 8.46
N PRO A 359 21.57 26.42 9.26
CA PRO A 359 21.67 26.03 10.67
C PRO A 359 20.37 26.34 11.45
N PRO A 360 20.00 25.53 12.46
CA PRO A 360 20.73 24.37 13.00
C PRO A 360 20.46 23.04 12.27
N VAL A 361 19.60 23.04 11.25
CA VAL A 361 19.16 21.80 10.56
C VAL A 361 20.23 21.26 9.61
N ALA A 362 21.05 22.14 9.04
CA ALA A 362 22.20 21.78 8.24
C ALA A 362 23.43 22.63 8.63
N PRO A 363 24.65 22.15 8.32
CA PRO A 363 25.87 22.93 8.53
C PRO A 363 25.82 24.30 7.81
N PRO A 364 26.54 25.32 8.29
CA PRO A 364 26.58 26.65 7.66
C PRO A 364 27.06 26.63 6.19
N ASP A 365 27.86 25.63 5.83
CA ASP A 365 28.46 25.39 4.52
C ASP A 365 27.69 24.34 3.69
N ALA A 366 26.47 23.97 4.11
CA ALA A 366 25.66 23.00 3.39
C ALA A 366 25.45 23.43 1.93
N ALA A 367 25.78 22.53 1.01
CA ALA A 367 25.57 22.74 -0.42
C ALA A 367 24.07 22.90 -0.71
N PRO A 368 23.69 23.73 -1.70
CA PRO A 368 22.32 23.81 -2.16
C PRO A 368 21.79 22.45 -2.62
N GLU A 369 20.51 22.19 -2.37
CA GLU A 369 19.88 20.90 -2.66
C GLU A 369 19.86 20.60 -4.16
N ALA A 370 20.31 19.40 -4.52
CA ALA A 370 20.17 18.87 -5.86
C ALA A 370 18.71 18.47 -6.10
N ALA A 371 18.04 19.19 -7.00
CA ALA A 371 16.75 18.78 -7.54
C ALA A 371 16.97 18.13 -8.91
N GLU A 372 17.04 16.81 -8.92
CA GLU A 372 17.25 16.00 -10.13
C GLU A 372 16.11 15.00 -10.28
N PHE A 373 15.41 15.08 -11.40
CA PHE A 373 14.42 14.08 -11.76
C PHE A 373 15.10 12.89 -12.42
N LYS A 374 15.11 11.74 -11.74
CA LYS A 374 15.70 10.50 -12.26
C LYS A 374 14.66 9.72 -13.08
N LEU A 375 14.85 9.66 -14.40
CA LEU A 375 14.01 8.90 -15.32
C LEU A 375 14.51 7.46 -15.46
N ASN A 376 14.36 6.66 -14.41
CA ASN A 376 14.86 5.28 -14.38
C ASN A 376 13.82 4.25 -14.88
N VAL A 377 13.35 4.42 -16.12
CA VAL A 377 12.23 3.64 -16.67
C VAL A 377 12.48 2.13 -16.55
N PHE A 378 13.67 1.65 -16.90
CA PHE A 378 13.96 0.21 -16.86
C PHE A 378 14.00 -0.35 -15.43
N SER A 379 14.59 0.39 -14.50
CA SER A 379 14.80 -0.06 -13.12
C SER A 379 13.65 0.31 -12.17
N ALA A 380 12.63 1.03 -12.66
CA ALA A 380 11.45 1.38 -11.89
C ALA A 380 10.61 0.14 -11.56
N THR A 381 10.09 0.08 -10.34
CA THR A 381 9.23 -1.02 -9.87
C THR A 381 8.04 -1.27 -10.78
N GLY A 382 7.43 -0.20 -11.32
CA GLY A 382 6.31 -0.33 -12.28
C GLY A 382 6.67 -1.11 -13.53
N THR A 383 7.92 -1.07 -13.99
CA THR A 383 8.40 -1.84 -15.15
C THR A 383 8.55 -3.32 -14.80
N GLY A 384 9.05 -3.62 -13.59
CA GLY A 384 9.04 -4.99 -13.08
C GLY A 384 7.62 -5.57 -13.01
N ILE A 385 6.65 -4.76 -12.56
CA ILE A 385 5.23 -5.14 -12.52
C ILE A 385 4.66 -5.36 -13.93
N LEU A 386 4.98 -4.49 -14.88
CA LEU A 386 4.55 -4.64 -16.28
C LEU A 386 5.07 -5.94 -16.88
N LEU A 387 6.37 -6.22 -16.75
CA LEU A 387 6.96 -7.45 -17.27
C LEU A 387 6.38 -8.69 -16.57
N ALA A 388 6.17 -8.62 -15.25
CA ALA A 388 5.46 -9.67 -14.54
C ALA A 388 4.06 -9.90 -15.09
N ALA A 389 3.34 -8.84 -15.43
CA ALA A 389 2.00 -8.93 -16.00
C ALA A 389 1.99 -9.55 -17.39
N LEU A 390 2.96 -9.19 -18.24
CA LEU A 390 3.11 -9.79 -19.57
C LEU A 390 3.42 -11.29 -19.48
N VAL A 391 4.34 -11.68 -18.59
CA VAL A 391 4.67 -13.09 -18.36
C VAL A 391 3.48 -13.84 -17.77
N ALA A 392 2.79 -13.26 -16.79
CA ALA A 392 1.59 -13.84 -16.19
C ALA A 392 0.41 -13.95 -17.17
N GLY A 393 0.34 -13.09 -18.20
CA GLY A 393 -0.68 -13.17 -19.25
C GLY A 393 -0.43 -14.22 -20.32
N ALA A 394 0.83 -14.62 -20.47
CA ALA A 394 1.27 -15.59 -21.47
C ALA A 394 1.14 -17.05 -20.98
N VAL A 395 1.10 -17.26 -19.66
CA VAL A 395 0.89 -18.57 -19.00
C VAL A 395 -0.56 -18.68 -18.54
#